data_AF-A0A1H0ZPC0-F1
#
_entry.id   AF-A0A1H0ZPC0-F1
#
_cell.length_a   1.000
_cell.length_b   1.000
_cell.length_c   1.000
_cell.angle_alpha   90.00
_cell.angle_beta   90.00
_cell.angle_gamma   90.00
#
_symmetry.space_group_name_H-M   'P 1'
#
loop_
_entity.id
_entity.type
_entity.pdbx_description
1 polymer ?
#
loop_
_entity_poly.entity_id
_entity_poly.type
_entity_poly.pdbx_seq_one_letter_code
_entity_poly.pdbx_strand_id
1 'polypeptide(L)'
;MTFLKRGIVYFLVGVGFGGLLYLFFLWQNNVATQTTQQITCVVLVSGLIGIVSMIFEVDAIPITWEVLIHFCLVYGLNSWLNMLIGTTTSFIWSLPFLGEFVLIYLIIWLVIYISFNNRVKNINQKLQEITRK
;
A
#
# COMPACT_ATOMS: atom_id res chain seq x y z
N MET A 1 -10.12 -19.39 -4.96
CA MET A 1 -8.74 -19.48 -4.43
C MET A 1 -8.83 -19.69 -2.92
N THR A 2 -8.04 -20.59 -2.33
CA THR A 2 -8.00 -20.74 -0.86
C THR A 2 -7.58 -19.42 -0.22
N PHE A 3 -8.15 -19.09 0.95
CA PHE A 3 -7.90 -17.84 1.68
C PHE A 3 -6.39 -17.55 1.85
N LEU A 4 -5.61 -18.60 2.10
CA LEU A 4 -4.16 -18.56 2.19
C LEU A 4 -3.46 -18.04 0.91
N LYS A 5 -3.90 -18.48 -0.26
CA LYS A 5 -3.30 -18.04 -1.54
C LYS A 5 -3.56 -16.56 -1.81
N ARG A 6 -4.73 -16.04 -1.42
CA ARG A 6 -5.03 -14.60 -1.53
C ARG A 6 -4.14 -13.81 -0.58
N GLY A 7 -4.05 -14.21 0.69
CA GLY A 7 -3.18 -13.53 1.67
C GLY A 7 -1.73 -13.41 1.20
N ILE A 8 -1.17 -14.47 0.59
CA ILE A 8 0.19 -14.43 0.02
C ILE A 8 0.30 -13.42 -1.13
N VAL A 9 -0.67 -13.38 -2.03
CA VAL A 9 -0.67 -12.42 -3.15
C VAL A 9 -0.72 -10.98 -2.63
N TYR A 10 -1.62 -10.70 -1.68
CA TYR A 10 -1.74 -9.39 -1.06
C TYR A 10 -0.46 -8.98 -0.32
N PHE A 11 0.15 -9.91 0.42
CA PHE A 11 1.44 -9.68 1.06
C PHE A 11 2.53 -9.31 0.05
N LEU A 12 2.67 -10.07 -1.04
CA LEU A 12 3.68 -9.80 -2.08
C LEU A 12 3.43 -8.47 -2.79
N VAL A 13 2.18 -8.11 -3.07
CA VAL A 13 1.81 -6.80 -3.63
C VAL A 13 2.19 -5.68 -2.67
N GLY A 14 1.90 -5.84 -1.38
CA GLY A 14 2.29 -4.90 -0.32
C GLY A 14 3.80 -4.70 -0.26
N VAL A 15 4.58 -5.79 -0.27
CA VAL A 15 6.05 -5.75 -0.36
C VAL A 15 6.53 -4.97 -1.59
N GLY A 16 5.90 -5.18 -2.75
CA GLY A 16 6.22 -4.47 -3.97
C GLY A 16 6.05 -2.95 -3.85
N PHE A 17 4.88 -2.49 -3.41
CA PHE A 17 4.61 -1.06 -3.21
C PHE A 17 5.51 -0.44 -2.14
N GLY A 18 5.60 -1.08 -0.96
CA GLY A 18 6.39 -0.56 0.14
C GLY A 18 7.88 -0.53 -0.16
N GLY A 19 8.41 -1.55 -0.85
CA GLY A 19 9.80 -1.57 -1.29
C GLY A 19 10.13 -0.46 -2.28
N LEU A 20 9.28 -0.23 -3.29
CA LEU A 20 9.48 0.85 -4.26
C LEU A 20 9.43 2.24 -3.62
N LEU A 21 8.45 2.48 -2.74
CA LEU A 21 8.34 3.74 -1.99
C LEU A 21 9.54 3.95 -1.09
N TYR A 22 9.97 2.90 -0.38
CA TYR A 22 11.13 2.98 0.49
C TYR A 22 12.40 3.33 -0.27
N LEU A 23 12.65 2.68 -1.42
CA LEU A 23 13.78 3.01 -2.29
C LEU A 23 13.72 4.46 -2.80
N PHE A 24 12.52 4.94 -3.17
CA PHE A 24 12.33 6.33 -3.57
C PHE A 24 12.71 7.31 -2.44
N PHE A 25 12.31 7.04 -1.20
CA PHE A 25 12.70 7.87 -0.06
C PHE A 25 14.18 7.80 0.26
N LEU A 26 14.82 6.63 0.15
CA LEU A 26 16.26 6.51 0.31
C LEU A 26 17.00 7.36 -0.74
N TRP A 27 16.55 7.32 -1.99
CA TRP A 27 17.11 8.12 -3.07
C TRP A 27 16.96 9.63 -2.82
N GLN A 28 15.75 10.08 -2.46
CA GLN A 28 15.48 11.48 -2.15
C GLN A 28 16.32 12.01 -0.97
N ASN A 29 16.57 11.16 0.03
CA ASN A 29 17.36 11.52 1.22
C ASN A 29 18.87 11.23 1.09
N ASN A 30 19.35 10.84 -0.09
CA ASN A 30 20.75 10.49 -0.35
C ASN A 30 21.32 9.41 0.61
N VAL A 31 20.48 8.45 1.01
CA VAL A 31 20.88 7.36 1.91
C VAL A 31 21.43 6.19 1.10
N ALA A 32 22.74 5.98 1.17
CA ALA A 32 23.44 4.98 0.34
C ALA A 32 23.49 3.57 0.93
N THR A 33 23.27 3.40 2.24
CA THR A 33 23.40 2.09 2.91
C THR A 33 22.21 1.82 3.81
N GLN A 34 21.84 0.53 3.94
CA GLN A 34 20.80 0.04 4.84
C GLN A 34 21.26 -1.27 5.47
N THR A 35 20.89 -1.47 6.73
CA THR A 35 21.14 -2.73 7.43
C THR A 35 20.14 -3.80 6.99
N THR A 36 20.52 -5.07 7.09
CA THR A 36 19.62 -6.20 6.81
C THR A 36 18.36 -6.16 7.69
N GLN A 37 18.49 -5.67 8.93
CA GLN A 37 17.37 -5.48 9.84
C GLN A 37 16.36 -4.46 9.29
N GLN A 38 16.81 -3.30 8.83
CA GLN A 38 15.94 -2.25 8.29
C GLN A 38 15.18 -2.75 7.05
N ILE A 39 15.89 -3.41 6.12
CA ILE A 39 15.27 -4.01 4.93
C ILE A 39 14.22 -5.05 5.33
N THR A 40 14.55 -5.91 6.30
CA THR A 40 13.63 -6.95 6.79
C THR A 40 12.37 -6.33 7.41
N CYS A 41 12.52 -5.29 8.23
CA CYS A 41 11.39 -4.56 8.81
C CYS A 41 10.51 -3.94 7.72
N VAL A 42 11.09 -3.31 6.70
CA VAL A 42 10.34 -2.73 5.57
C VAL A 42 9.55 -3.81 4.85
N VAL A 43 10.19 -4.94 4.49
CA VAL A 43 9.53 -6.04 3.78
C VAL A 43 8.36 -6.58 4.61
N LEU A 44 8.58 -6.88 5.89
CA LEU A 44 7.55 -7.45 6.75
C LEU A 44 6.36 -6.50 6.94
N VAL A 45 6.61 -5.23 7.30
CA VAL A 45 5.54 -4.26 7.53
C VAL A 45 4.81 -3.92 6.22
N SER A 46 5.52 -3.80 5.11
CA SER A 46 4.88 -3.56 3.80
C SER A 46 3.98 -4.73 3.39
N GLY A 47 4.41 -5.96 3.66
CA GLY A 47 3.57 -7.13 3.44
C GLY A 47 2.35 -7.17 4.35
N LEU A 48 2.48 -6.78 5.63
CA LEU A 48 1.35 -6.63 6.55
C LEU A 48 0.37 -5.56 6.06
N ILE A 49 0.86 -4.42 5.54
CA ILE A 49 0.04 -3.40 4.89
C ILE A 49 -0.76 -4.00 3.73
N GLY A 50 -0.11 -4.83 2.89
CA GLY A 50 -0.78 -5.55 1.82
C GLY A 50 -1.92 -6.46 2.33
N ILE A 51 -1.71 -7.19 3.42
CA ILE A 51 -2.76 -8.00 4.06
C ILE A 51 -3.90 -7.12 4.58
N VAL A 52 -3.60 -5.97 5.18
CA VAL A 52 -4.62 -5.01 5.64
C VAL A 52 -5.52 -4.55 4.48
N SER A 53 -4.99 -4.44 3.27
CA SER A 53 -5.79 -4.11 2.08
C SER A 53 -6.85 -5.16 1.70
N MET A 54 -6.84 -6.35 2.31
CA MET A 54 -7.95 -7.32 2.16
C MET A 54 -9.26 -6.81 2.78
N ILE A 55 -9.23 -5.76 3.60
CA ILE A 55 -10.45 -5.13 4.14
C ILE A 55 -11.41 -4.66 3.04
N PHE A 56 -10.88 -4.26 1.88
CA PHE A 56 -11.66 -3.84 0.71
C PHE A 56 -12.37 -5.00 -0.01
N GLU A 57 -12.12 -6.26 0.39
CA GLU A 57 -12.83 -7.42 -0.15
C GLU A 57 -14.05 -7.80 0.70
N VAL A 58 -14.30 -7.10 1.80
CA VAL A 58 -15.35 -7.43 2.76
C VAL A 58 -16.54 -6.51 2.55
N ASP A 59 -17.57 -6.97 1.83
CA ASP A 59 -18.81 -6.21 1.56
C ASP A 59 -19.71 -5.98 2.81
N ALA A 60 -19.15 -6.02 4.03
CA ALA A 60 -19.89 -5.89 5.27
C ALA A 60 -20.11 -4.43 5.70
N ILE A 61 -19.25 -3.50 5.25
CA ILE A 61 -19.28 -2.10 5.64
C ILE A 61 -19.24 -1.17 4.43
N PRO A 62 -19.72 0.10 4.55
CA PRO A 62 -19.62 1.06 3.46
C PRO A 62 -18.16 1.36 3.10
N ILE A 63 -17.89 1.52 1.80
CA ILE A 63 -16.54 1.81 1.26
C ILE A 63 -15.83 2.99 1.95
N THR A 64 -16.58 4.01 2.38
CA THR A 64 -16.01 5.15 3.13
C THR A 64 -15.36 4.70 4.44
N TRP A 65 -15.98 3.77 5.16
CA TRP A 65 -15.45 3.23 6.40
C TRP A 65 -14.27 2.29 6.16
N GLU A 66 -14.30 1.49 5.10
CA GLU A 66 -13.15 0.66 4.71
C GLU A 66 -11.92 1.52 4.44
N VAL A 67 -12.09 2.60 3.67
CA VAL A 67 -11.00 3.54 3.35
C VAL A 67 -10.47 4.21 4.62
N LEU A 68 -11.36 4.63 5.53
CA LEU A 68 -10.95 5.27 6.78
C LEU A 68 -10.19 4.30 7.69
N ILE A 69 -10.70 3.08 7.88
CA ILE A 69 -10.03 2.05 8.69
C ILE A 69 -8.69 1.67 8.07
N HIS A 70 -8.66 1.44 6.75
CA HIS A 70 -7.43 1.14 6.02
C HIS A 70 -6.40 2.27 6.19
N PHE A 71 -6.82 3.52 6.02
CA PHE A 71 -5.95 4.68 6.22
C PHE A 71 -5.34 4.70 7.63
N CYS A 72 -6.16 4.53 8.67
CA CYS A 72 -5.69 4.50 10.06
C CYS A 72 -4.72 3.33 10.33
N LEU A 73 -5.03 2.14 9.83
CA LEU A 73 -4.19 0.95 10.01
C LEU A 73 -2.85 1.08 9.29
N VAL A 74 -2.86 1.53 8.03
CA VAL A 74 -1.63 1.72 7.25
C VAL A 74 -0.79 2.84 7.84
N TYR A 75 -1.42 3.93 8.32
CA TYR A 75 -0.72 4.99 9.03
C TYR A 75 -0.04 4.44 10.30
N GLY A 76 -0.77 3.69 11.13
CA GLY A 76 -0.23 3.08 12.34
C GLY A 76 0.92 2.10 12.06
N LEU A 77 0.79 1.25 11.04
CA LEU A 77 1.84 0.33 10.62
C LEU A 77 3.08 1.09 10.12
N ASN A 78 2.90 2.15 9.33
CA ASN A 78 4.00 2.97 8.85
C ASN A 78 4.70 3.73 10.00
N SER A 79 3.94 4.26 10.96
CA SER A 79 4.50 4.87 12.17
C SER A 79 5.29 3.86 13.00
N TRP A 80 4.77 2.63 13.15
CA TRP A 80 5.48 1.54 13.81
C TRP A 80 6.78 1.18 13.10
N LEU A 81 6.77 1.09 11.76
CA LEU A 81 7.97 0.80 10.96
C LEU A 81 9.09 1.82 11.20
N ASN A 82 8.74 3.11 11.21
CA ASN A 82 9.69 4.18 11.45
C ASN A 82 10.33 4.10 12.85
N MET A 83 9.57 3.68 13.86
CA MET A 83 10.11 3.41 15.19
C MET A 83 11.08 2.22 15.18
N LEU A 84 10.74 1.12 14.48
CA LEU A 84 11.60 -0.06 14.38
C LEU A 84 12.93 0.21 13.66
N ILE A 85 12.91 1.08 12.65
CA ILE A 85 14.09 1.45 11.86
C ILE A 85 14.96 2.50 12.60
N GLY A 86 14.44 3.08 13.69
CA GLY A 86 15.13 4.10 14.48
C GLY A 86 15.08 5.48 13.84
N THR A 87 14.19 5.70 12.87
CA THR A 87 14.01 7.00 12.22
C THR A 87 13.39 8.01 13.19
N THR A 88 12.53 7.56 14.11
CA THR A 88 11.94 8.40 15.17
C THR A 88 11.67 7.63 16.47
N THR A 89 11.54 8.38 17.58
CA THR A 89 11.25 7.84 18.92
C THR A 89 9.79 8.01 19.35
N SER A 90 8.98 8.76 18.60
CA SER A 90 7.60 9.10 18.95
C SER A 90 6.61 8.48 17.97
N PHE A 91 5.54 7.86 18.51
CA PHE A 91 4.46 7.28 17.73
C PHE A 91 3.51 8.33 17.12
N ILE A 92 3.39 9.49 17.77
CA ILE A 92 2.57 10.62 17.31
C ILE A 92 3.48 11.60 16.57
N TRP A 93 3.15 11.85 15.30
CA TRP A 93 3.99 12.59 14.37
C TRP A 93 3.58 14.06 14.24
N SER A 94 4.52 14.84 13.70
CA SER A 94 4.31 16.24 13.33
C SER A 94 3.35 16.38 12.14
N LEU A 95 2.69 17.54 12.04
CA LEU A 95 1.78 17.87 10.93
C LEU A 95 2.39 17.62 9.53
N PRO A 96 3.68 17.92 9.27
CA PRO A 96 4.33 17.65 7.99
C PRO A 96 4.35 16.17 7.61
N PHE A 97 4.63 15.26 8.55
CA PHE A 97 4.65 13.82 8.27
C PHE A 97 3.27 13.30 7.88
N LEU A 98 2.22 13.75 8.59
CA LEU A 98 0.85 13.40 8.24
C LEU A 98 0.52 13.90 6.82
N GLY A 99 0.96 15.12 6.48
CA GLY A 99 0.79 15.68 5.14
C GLY A 99 1.47 14.85 4.04
N GLU A 100 2.73 14.46 4.25
CA GLU A 100 3.47 13.58 3.33
C GLU A 100 2.79 12.22 3.18
N PHE A 101 2.36 11.60 4.28
CA PHE A 101 1.66 10.33 4.26
C PHE A 101 0.34 10.42 3.48
N VAL A 102 -0.48 11.44 3.74
CA VAL A 102 -1.73 11.67 3.01
C VAL A 102 -1.47 11.84 1.52
N LEU A 103 -0.43 12.60 1.15
CA LEU A 103 -0.08 12.85 -0.25
C LEU A 103 0.31 11.54 -0.95
N ILE A 104 1.17 10.72 -0.35
CA ILE A 104 1.56 9.42 -0.91
C ILE A 104 0.35 8.50 -1.01
N TYR A 105 -0.50 8.47 0.02
CA TYR A 105 -1.71 7.66 0.02
C TYR A 105 -2.62 8.02 -1.15
N LEU A 106 -2.84 9.31 -1.40
CA LEU A 106 -3.62 9.80 -2.53
C LEU A 106 -2.98 9.43 -3.88
N ILE A 107 -1.65 9.51 -4.02
CA ILE A 107 -0.93 9.09 -5.23
C ILE A 107 -1.15 7.61 -5.50
N ILE A 108 -0.94 6.75 -4.50
CA ILE A 108 -1.15 5.29 -4.64
C ILE A 108 -2.59 5.00 -5.05
N TRP A 109 -3.55 5.65 -4.39
CA TRP A 109 -4.97 5.48 -4.69
C TRP A 109 -5.30 5.92 -6.12
N LEU A 110 -4.72 7.03 -6.60
CA LEU A 110 -4.85 7.49 -7.97
C LEU A 110 -4.28 6.48 -8.98
N VAL A 111 -3.08 5.94 -8.71
CA VAL A 111 -2.45 4.90 -9.56
C VAL A 111 -3.33 3.66 -9.64
N ILE A 112 -3.89 3.21 -8.52
CA ILE A 112 -4.80 2.07 -8.46
C ILE A 112 -6.09 2.37 -9.24
N TYR A 113 -6.68 3.55 -9.05
CA TYR A 113 -7.91 3.98 -9.73
C TYR A 113 -7.73 4.01 -11.26
N ILE A 114 -6.63 4.60 -11.75
CA ILE A 114 -6.31 4.65 -13.18
C ILE A 114 -6.11 3.22 -13.73
N SER A 115 -5.34 2.40 -13.01
CA SER A 115 -5.07 1.02 -13.42
C SER A 115 -6.36 0.18 -13.50
N PHE A 116 -7.25 0.36 -12.54
CA PHE A 116 -8.54 -0.32 -12.51
C PHE A 116 -9.45 0.14 -13.65
N ASN A 117 -9.59 1.45 -13.87
CA ASN A 117 -10.40 2.01 -14.95
C ASN A 117 -9.92 1.54 -16.34
N ASN A 118 -8.60 1.50 -16.56
CA ASN A 118 -8.02 0.99 -17.80
C ASN A 118 -8.31 -0.50 -18.00
N ARG A 119 -8.26 -1.30 -16.92
CA ARG A 119 -8.58 -2.73 -16.98
C ARG A 119 -10.05 -2.97 -17.32
N VAL A 120 -10.97 -2.23 -16.71
CA VAL A 120 -12.41 -2.30 -17.01
C VAL A 120 -12.69 -1.91 -18.47
N LYS A 121 -12.09 -0.81 -18.95
CA LYS A 121 -12.21 -0.39 -20.36
C LYS A 121 -11.72 -1.46 -21.34
N ASN A 122 -10.55 -2.06 -21.08
CA ASN A 122 -10.01 -3.14 -21.92
C ASN A 122 -10.91 -4.39 -21.95
N ILE A 123 -11.53 -4.76 -20.82
CA ILE A 123 -12.48 -5.89 -20.77
C ILE A 123 -13.72 -5.57 -21.60
N ASN A 124 -14.30 -4.37 -21.43
CA ASN A 124 -15.49 -3.96 -22.17
C ASN A 124 -15.24 -3.87 -23.68
N GLN A 125 -14.07 -3.40 -24.10
CA GLN A 125 -13.66 -3.39 -25.51
C GLN A 125 -13.57 -4.81 -26.09
N LYS A 126 -12.94 -5.75 -25.37
CA LYS A 126 -12.86 -7.15 -25.80
C LYS A 126 -14.23 -7.82 -25.88
N LEU A 127 -15.14 -7.54 -24.95
CA LEU A 127 -16.52 -8.04 -25.00
C LEU A 127 -17.28 -7.49 -26.21
N GLN A 128 -17.11 -6.21 -26.54
CA GLN A 128 -17.73 -5.61 -27.73
C GLN A 128 -17.17 -6.21 -29.03
N GLU A 129 -15.88 -6.52 -29.11
CA GLU A 129 -15.29 -7.19 -30.27
C GLU A 129 -15.80 -8.62 -30.48
N ILE A 130 -16.07 -9.35 -29.39
CA ILE A 130 -16.63 -10.71 -29.44
C ILE A 130 -18.10 -10.68 -29.87
N THR A 131 -18.90 -9.76 -29.33
CA THR A 131 -20.35 -9.65 -29.65
C THR A 131 -20.62 -9.11 -31.06
N ARG A 132 -19.64 -8.47 -31.70
CA ARG A 132 -19.76 -7.91 -33.06
C ARG A 132 -19.34 -8.89 -34.17
N LYS A 133 -18.80 -10.07 -33.81
CA LYS A 133 -18.57 -11.20 -34.71
C LYS A 133 -19.73 -12.19 -34.62
#